data_AF-A0A4V6KRI5-F1
#
_entry.id   AF-A0A4V6KRI5-F1
#
_cell.length_a   1.000
_cell.length_b   1.000
_cell.length_c   1.000
_cell.angle_alpha   90.00
_cell.angle_beta   90.00
_cell.angle_gamma   90.00
#
_symmetry.space_group_name_H-M   'P 1'
#
loop_
_entity.id
_entity.type
_entity.pdbx_description
1 polymer ?
#
loop_
_entity_poly.entity_id
_entity_poly.type
_entity_poly.pdbx_seq_one_letter_code
_entity_poly.pdbx_strand_id
1 'polypeptide(L)'
;MVQLQQALVETAEANQDAVMPGYTHLQRAQPVTFAHWCLAYVEMLARDESRLQDTLKRLDVSPLGSGALAGTAYPIDREQLAGWLGFASATRNSLDSVSDRDHVLELLSNAAISMVHLSRFAEDLIFFNSGEAAFVELSDRVTSGSSLMPQKKNPTR
;
A
#
# COMPACT_ATOMS: atom_id res chain seq x y z
N MET A 1 -5.22 -1.03 3.12
CA MET A 1 -4.70 -2.06 2.19
C MET A 1 -5.66 -3.23 2.04
N VAL A 2 -6.02 -3.91 3.13
CA VAL A 2 -6.99 -5.04 3.11
C VAL A 2 -8.30 -4.69 2.41
N GLN A 3 -8.89 -3.52 2.69
CA GLN A 3 -10.12 -3.06 2.01
C GLN A 3 -9.96 -2.95 0.48
N LEU A 4 -8.81 -2.50 -0.01
CA LEU A 4 -8.55 -2.40 -1.44
C LEU A 4 -8.36 -3.78 -2.08
N GLN A 5 -7.64 -4.69 -1.40
CA GLN A 5 -7.53 -6.08 -1.83
C GLN A 5 -8.91 -6.72 -1.93
N GLN A 6 -9.76 -6.55 -0.92
CA GLN A 6 -11.13 -7.07 -0.91
C GLN A 6 -11.96 -6.50 -2.07
N ALA A 7 -11.91 -5.18 -2.30
CA ALA A 7 -12.61 -4.56 -3.42
C ALA A 7 -12.12 -5.08 -4.79
N LEU A 8 -10.82 -5.35 -4.94
CA LEU A 8 -10.25 -5.96 -6.15
C LEU A 8 -10.69 -7.41 -6.33
N VAL A 9 -10.78 -8.19 -5.25
CA VAL A 9 -11.31 -9.56 -5.29
C VAL A 9 -12.77 -9.57 -5.69
N GLU A 10 -13.60 -8.72 -5.08
CA GLU A 10 -15.02 -8.57 -5.43
C GLU A 10 -15.20 -8.14 -6.89
N THR A 11 -14.35 -7.23 -7.36
CA THR A 11 -14.32 -6.80 -8.76
C THR A 11 -13.92 -7.96 -9.68
N ALA A 12 -12.95 -8.77 -9.28
CA ALA A 12 -12.52 -9.94 -10.04
C ALA A 12 -13.64 -10.99 -10.12
N GLU A 13 -14.32 -11.29 -9.01
CA GLU A 13 -15.46 -12.20 -8.95
C GLU A 13 -16.60 -11.76 -9.88
N ALA A 14 -16.90 -10.46 -9.94
CA ALA A 14 -17.93 -9.92 -10.81
C ALA A 14 -17.56 -9.91 -12.31
N ASN A 15 -16.28 -10.09 -12.67
CA ASN A 15 -15.77 -9.91 -14.03
C ASN A 15 -14.91 -11.09 -14.53
N GLN A 16 -15.24 -12.32 -14.10
CA GLN A 16 -14.50 -13.53 -14.47
C GLN A 16 -14.48 -13.78 -15.99
N ASP A 17 -15.61 -13.52 -16.66
CA ASP A 17 -15.79 -13.78 -18.09
C ASP A 17 -15.38 -12.59 -18.98
N ALA A 18 -14.92 -11.48 -18.39
CA ALA A 18 -14.49 -10.29 -19.10
C ALA A 18 -13.11 -10.50 -19.75
N VAL A 19 -13.08 -11.19 -20.89
CA VAL A 19 -11.87 -11.39 -21.69
C VAL A 19 -11.40 -10.06 -22.28
N MET A 20 -10.11 -9.76 -22.11
CA MET A 20 -9.45 -8.57 -22.64
C MET A 20 -8.06 -8.91 -23.19
N PRO A 21 -7.46 -8.05 -24.02
CA PRO A 21 -6.07 -8.25 -24.44
C PRO A 21 -5.13 -8.12 -23.23
N GLY A 22 -4.20 -9.06 -23.06
CA GLY A 22 -3.03 -8.86 -22.23
C GLY A 22 -2.03 -7.95 -22.94
N TYR A 23 -1.23 -7.20 -22.18
CA TYR A 23 -0.29 -6.22 -22.74
C TYR A 23 1.14 -6.45 -22.27
N THR A 24 2.07 -6.39 -23.22
CA THR A 24 3.51 -6.25 -22.97
C THR A 24 4.03 -5.16 -23.90
N HIS A 25 4.77 -4.17 -23.39
CA HIS A 25 5.15 -2.97 -24.16
C HIS A 25 3.95 -2.22 -24.78
N LEU A 26 2.79 -2.28 -24.12
CA LEU A 26 1.49 -1.79 -24.63
C LEU A 26 1.07 -2.40 -25.99
N GLN A 27 1.70 -3.50 -26.40
CA GLN A 27 1.30 -4.31 -27.55
C GLN A 27 0.42 -5.47 -27.08
N ARG A 28 -0.62 -5.78 -27.86
CA ARG A 28 -1.52 -6.90 -27.58
C ARG A 28 -0.73 -8.20 -27.62
N ALA A 29 -0.72 -8.90 -26.50
CA ALA A 29 -0.10 -10.20 -26.32
C ALA A 29 -1.18 -11.29 -26.30
N GLN A 30 -1.12 -12.20 -25.33
CA GLN A 30 -2.14 -13.23 -25.15
C GLN A 30 -3.40 -12.66 -24.49
N PRO A 31 -4.60 -13.21 -24.80
CA PRO A 31 -5.81 -12.88 -24.08
C PRO A 31 -5.69 -13.20 -22.58
N VAL A 32 -6.25 -12.33 -21.75
CA VAL A 32 -6.40 -12.50 -20.29
C VAL A 32 -7.83 -12.14 -19.90
N THR A 33 -8.19 -12.25 -18.62
CA THR A 33 -9.46 -11.73 -18.10
C THR A 33 -9.21 -10.52 -17.20
N PHE A 34 -10.20 -9.63 -17.11
CA PHE A 34 -10.14 -8.50 -16.18
C PHE A 34 -9.99 -8.98 -14.73
N ALA A 35 -10.62 -10.10 -14.37
CA ALA A 35 -10.41 -10.75 -13.08
C ALA A 35 -8.94 -11.11 -12.82
N HIS A 36 -8.24 -11.68 -13.81
CA HIS A 36 -6.82 -11.99 -13.67
C HIS A 36 -5.97 -10.72 -13.49
N TRP A 37 -6.32 -9.63 -14.18
CA TRP A 37 -5.69 -8.32 -13.99
C TRP A 37 -5.92 -7.75 -12.58
N CYS A 38 -7.14 -7.83 -12.04
CA CYS A 38 -7.43 -7.39 -10.66
C CYS A 38 -6.59 -8.16 -9.63
N LEU A 39 -6.52 -9.49 -9.77
CA LEU A 39 -5.77 -10.33 -8.84
C LEU A 39 -4.26 -10.09 -8.91
N ALA A 40 -3.72 -9.63 -10.04
CA ALA A 40 -2.33 -9.21 -10.12
C ALA A 40 -2.01 -8.07 -9.13
N TYR A 41 -2.94 -7.14 -8.91
CA TYR A 41 -2.79 -6.06 -7.92
C TYR A 41 -3.04 -6.51 -6.49
N VAL A 42 -3.90 -7.51 -6.27
CA VAL A 42 -4.06 -8.15 -4.94
C VAL A 42 -2.71 -8.70 -4.48
N GLU A 43 -1.99 -9.43 -5.34
CA GLU A 43 -0.67 -9.98 -5.03
C GLU A 43 0.39 -8.90 -4.74
N MET A 44 0.31 -7.74 -5.43
CA MET A 44 1.19 -6.61 -5.14
C MET A 44 0.93 -6.05 -3.74
N LEU A 45 -0.34 -5.83 -3.39
CA LEU A 45 -0.77 -5.28 -2.11
C LEU A 45 -0.57 -6.25 -0.94
N ALA A 46 -0.68 -7.56 -1.18
CA ALA A 46 -0.38 -8.59 -0.17
C ALA A 46 1.10 -8.56 0.25
N ARG A 47 2.02 -8.35 -0.70
CA ARG A 47 3.44 -8.14 -0.38
C ARG A 47 3.67 -6.84 0.39
N ASP A 48 2.92 -5.79 0.09
CA ASP A 48 3.01 -4.54 0.85
C ASP A 48 2.52 -4.75 2.29
N GLU A 49 1.50 -5.60 2.47
CA GLU A 49 0.94 -5.90 3.79
C GLU A 49 1.94 -6.65 4.64
N SER A 50 2.60 -7.67 4.08
CA SER A 50 3.64 -8.41 4.79
C SER A 50 4.81 -7.51 5.18
N ARG A 51 5.20 -6.56 4.31
CA ARG A 51 6.24 -5.56 4.65
C ARG A 51 5.83 -4.71 5.84
N LEU A 52 4.60 -4.19 5.85
CA LEU A 52 4.10 -3.41 7.00
C LEU A 52 4.05 -4.24 8.29
N GLN A 53 3.63 -5.50 8.22
CA GLN A 53 3.62 -6.39 9.37
C GLN A 53 5.03 -6.67 9.90
N ASP A 54 6.01 -6.83 9.02
CA ASP A 54 7.40 -7.05 9.42
C ASP A 54 8.05 -5.78 9.98
N THR A 55 7.77 -4.61 9.41
CA THR A 55 8.15 -3.33 10.00
C THR A 55 7.50 -3.17 11.37
N LEU A 56 6.22 -3.51 11.50
CA LEU A 56 5.47 -3.45 12.76
C LEU A 56 6.17 -4.25 13.86
N LYS A 57 6.64 -5.46 13.56
CA LYS A 57 7.40 -6.27 14.54
C LYS A 57 8.73 -5.63 14.92
N ARG A 58 9.41 -4.95 13.97
CA ARG A 58 10.73 -4.33 14.22
C ARG A 58 10.63 -3.07 15.06
N LEU A 59 9.63 -2.22 14.85
CA LEU A 59 9.47 -0.98 15.62
C LEU A 59 8.70 -1.18 16.95
N ASP A 60 8.20 -2.39 17.22
CA ASP A 60 7.50 -2.75 18.46
C ASP A 60 8.47 -2.98 19.64
N VAL A 61 9.32 -1.97 19.90
CA VAL A 61 10.34 -1.98 20.94
C VAL A 61 10.40 -0.61 21.62
N SER A 62 10.18 -0.57 22.93
CA SER A 62 10.05 0.68 23.70
C SER A 62 11.40 1.38 23.92
N PRO A 63 11.56 2.65 23.48
CA PRO A 63 12.75 3.46 23.78
C PRO A 63 12.63 4.18 25.13
N LEU A 64 11.49 4.12 25.81
CA LEU A 64 11.28 4.86 27.05
C LEU A 64 12.22 4.32 28.16
N GLY A 65 12.80 5.24 28.93
CA GLY A 65 13.82 4.91 29.92
C GLY A 65 15.27 5.02 29.44
N SER A 66 15.51 5.43 28.18
CA SER A 66 16.86 5.68 27.66
C SER A 66 17.46 7.04 28.04
N GLY A 67 16.69 7.91 28.70
CA GLY A 67 17.13 9.24 29.11
C GLY A 67 17.51 10.12 27.92
N ALA A 68 18.49 11.00 28.09
CA ALA A 68 19.01 11.81 26.98
C ALA A 68 19.88 10.99 26.00
N LEU A 69 20.63 10.00 26.51
CA LEU A 69 21.48 9.09 25.72
C LEU A 69 22.08 7.92 26.51
N ALA A 70 22.21 8.02 27.84
CA ALA A 70 22.96 7.07 28.68
C ALA A 70 22.08 6.26 29.68
N GLY A 71 20.77 6.23 29.46
CA GLY A 71 19.81 5.63 30.40
C GLY A 71 19.34 6.60 31.48
N THR A 72 18.34 6.18 32.26
CA THR A 72 17.91 6.94 33.45
C THR A 72 18.83 6.68 34.64
N ALA A 73 18.92 7.65 35.56
CA ALA A 73 19.64 7.48 36.83
C ALA A 73 18.87 6.66 37.88
N TYR A 74 17.70 6.14 37.53
CA TYR A 74 16.83 5.36 38.42
C TYR A 74 16.86 3.87 38.04
N PRO A 75 16.75 2.95 39.00
CA PRO A 75 16.71 1.51 38.75
C PRO A 75 15.30 1.09 38.28
N ILE A 76 14.87 1.62 37.13
CA ILE A 76 13.58 1.28 36.53
C ILE A 76 13.66 -0.08 35.81
N ASP A 77 12.59 -0.85 35.87
CA ASP A 77 12.41 -2.02 35.02
C ASP A 77 11.82 -1.58 33.69
N ARG A 78 12.65 -1.56 32.64
CA ARG A 78 12.25 -1.09 31.31
C ARG A 78 11.39 -2.10 30.56
N GLU A 79 11.48 -3.39 30.86
CA GLU A 79 10.61 -4.40 30.25
C GLU A 79 9.19 -4.30 30.83
N GLN A 80 9.08 -4.08 32.14
CA GLN A 80 7.80 -3.76 32.77
C GLN A 80 7.18 -2.49 32.15
N LEU A 81 7.99 -1.45 31.96
CA LEU A 81 7.56 -0.20 31.34
C LEU A 81 7.11 -0.39 29.88
N ALA A 82 7.83 -1.21 29.10
CA ALA A 82 7.45 -1.58 27.74
C ALA A 82 6.08 -2.27 27.72
N GLY A 83 5.85 -3.22 28.62
CA GLY A 83 4.57 -3.90 28.79
C GLY A 83 3.42 -2.96 29.12
N TRP A 84 3.62 -1.96 29.99
CA TRP A 84 2.59 -0.94 30.29
C TRP A 84 2.23 -0.08 29.08
N LEU A 85 3.17 0.14 28.17
CA LEU A 85 2.96 0.91 26.94
C LEU A 85 2.46 0.05 25.78
N GLY A 86 2.37 -1.26 25.95
CA GLY A 86 1.95 -2.20 24.91
C GLY A 86 3.04 -2.54 23.89
N PHE A 87 4.31 -2.28 24.20
CA PHE A 87 5.42 -2.73 23.37
C PHE A 87 5.80 -4.19 23.68
N ALA A 88 6.33 -4.91 22.68
CA ALA A 88 6.77 -6.29 22.88
C ALA A 88 8.03 -6.42 23.76
N SER A 89 8.92 -5.42 23.78
CA SER A 89 10.13 -5.41 24.60
C SER A 89 10.72 -4.01 24.79
N ALA A 90 11.76 -3.85 25.60
CA ALA A 90 12.54 -2.63 25.69
C ALA A 90 13.78 -2.65 24.77
N THR A 91 14.19 -1.48 24.26
CA THR A 91 15.42 -1.37 23.46
C THR A 91 16.65 -1.72 24.30
N ARG A 92 17.72 -2.23 23.67
CA ARG A 92 18.89 -2.78 24.40
C ARG A 92 20.02 -1.78 24.64
N ASN A 93 19.99 -0.64 23.96
CA ASN A 93 21.05 0.36 24.03
C ASN A 93 20.45 1.77 24.02
N SER A 94 20.82 2.59 24.99
CA SER A 94 20.23 3.93 25.16
C SER A 94 20.68 4.94 24.12
N LEU A 95 21.94 4.85 23.65
CA LEU A 95 22.47 5.71 22.59
C LEU A 95 21.72 5.46 21.28
N ASP A 96 21.60 4.18 20.92
CA ASP A 96 20.80 3.72 19.78
C ASP A 96 19.34 4.22 19.89
N SER A 97 18.68 3.96 21.02
CA SER A 97 17.27 4.33 21.26
C SER A 97 16.94 5.80 20.96
N VAL A 98 17.83 6.72 21.34
CA VAL A 98 17.56 8.16 21.19
C VAL A 98 17.89 8.65 19.78
N SER A 99 18.78 7.95 19.06
CA SER A 99 19.15 8.28 17.68
C SER A 99 18.38 7.50 16.60
N ASP A 100 17.78 6.37 16.93
CA ASP A 100 17.17 5.46 15.96
C ASP A 100 15.97 6.09 15.25
N ARG A 101 15.97 6.03 13.92
CA ARG A 101 14.86 6.42 13.03
C ARG A 101 14.66 5.41 11.91
N ASP A 102 15.21 4.21 12.03
CA ASP A 102 15.13 3.17 10.99
C ASP A 102 13.68 2.82 10.67
N HIS A 103 12.83 2.74 11.69
CA HIS A 103 11.40 2.51 11.55
C HIS A 103 10.70 3.57 10.67
N VAL A 104 11.14 4.84 10.72
CA VAL A 104 10.60 5.90 9.84
C VAL A 104 11.05 5.68 8.40
N LEU A 105 12.34 5.40 8.19
CA LEU A 105 12.91 5.15 6.86
C LEU A 105 12.26 3.92 6.21
N GLU A 106 12.06 2.87 7.00
CA GLU A 106 11.45 1.62 6.54
C GLU A 106 9.97 1.82 6.19
N LEU A 107 9.21 2.55 7.01
CA LEU A 107 7.82 2.91 6.70
C LEU A 107 7.73 3.78 5.44
N LEU A 108 8.64 4.74 5.24
CA LEU A 108 8.70 5.54 4.02
C LEU A 108 9.02 4.69 2.79
N SER A 109 9.94 3.73 2.92
CA SER A 109 10.25 2.77 1.86
C SER A 109 9.04 1.92 1.49
N ASN A 110 8.33 1.37 2.49
CA ASN A 110 7.11 0.60 2.26
C ASN A 110 6.02 1.45 1.59
N ALA A 111 5.83 2.69 2.04
CA ALA A 111 4.88 3.61 1.43
C ALA A 111 5.26 3.93 -0.03
N ALA A 112 6.54 4.15 -0.32
CA ALA A 112 7.02 4.40 -1.67
C ALA A 112 6.75 3.20 -2.59
N ILE A 113 6.98 1.97 -2.12
CA ILE A 113 6.70 0.75 -2.89
C ILE A 113 5.19 0.62 -3.17
N SER A 114 4.34 0.82 -2.17
CA SER A 114 2.88 0.81 -2.37
C SER A 114 2.42 1.88 -3.34
N MET A 115 3.01 3.08 -3.29
CA MET A 115 2.71 4.14 -4.25
C MET A 115 3.14 3.78 -5.68
N VAL A 116 4.21 3.00 -5.86
CA VAL A 116 4.59 2.48 -7.19
C VAL A 116 3.59 1.43 -7.69
N HIS A 117 3.04 0.59 -6.81
CA HIS A 117 1.96 -0.33 -7.21
C HIS A 117 0.69 0.43 -7.61
N LEU A 118 0.31 1.45 -6.82
CA LEU A 118 -0.86 2.29 -7.11
C LEU A 118 -0.68 3.15 -8.36
N SER A 119 0.54 3.62 -8.66
CA SER A 119 0.78 4.37 -9.90
C SER A 119 0.62 3.51 -11.14
N ARG A 120 1.07 2.25 -11.09
CA ARG A 120 0.83 1.27 -12.17
C ARG A 120 -0.66 0.95 -12.33
N PHE A 121 -1.36 0.74 -11.22
CA PHE A 121 -2.81 0.53 -11.22
C PHE A 121 -3.56 1.70 -11.87
N ALA A 122 -3.18 2.93 -11.50
CA ALA A 122 -3.75 4.14 -12.06
C ALA A 122 -3.46 4.24 -13.57
N GLU A 123 -2.23 3.98 -14.00
CA GLU A 123 -1.85 4.04 -15.42
C GLU A 123 -2.66 3.04 -16.27
N ASP A 124 -2.82 1.81 -15.79
CA ASP A 124 -3.65 0.80 -16.47
C ASP A 124 -5.10 1.28 -16.62
N LEU A 125 -5.71 1.80 -15.54
CA LEU A 125 -7.09 2.31 -15.60
C LEU A 125 -7.23 3.55 -16.48
N ILE A 126 -6.24 4.44 -16.48
CA ILE A 126 -6.22 5.62 -17.38
C ILE A 126 -6.23 5.15 -18.83
N PHE A 127 -5.39 4.18 -19.18
CA PHE A 127 -5.36 3.59 -20.52
C PHE A 127 -6.68 2.86 -20.84
N PHE A 128 -7.20 2.04 -19.94
CA PHE A 128 -8.44 1.29 -20.14
C PHE A 128 -9.67 2.20 -20.32
N ASN A 129 -9.68 3.37 -19.68
CA ASN A 129 -10.74 4.38 -19.78
C ASN A 129 -10.53 5.36 -20.97
N SER A 130 -9.47 5.20 -21.76
CA SER A 130 -9.30 5.97 -23.01
C SER A 130 -10.40 5.63 -24.02
N GLY A 131 -10.67 6.53 -24.96
CA GLY A 131 -11.63 6.26 -26.04
C GLY A 131 -11.14 5.17 -27.00
N GLU A 132 -9.83 4.99 -27.11
CA GLU A 132 -9.18 4.01 -27.98
C GLU A 132 -9.26 2.59 -27.43
N ALA A 133 -9.13 2.41 -26.11
CA ALA A 133 -9.26 1.11 -25.47
C ALA A 133 -10.72 0.81 -25.09
N ALA A 134 -11.37 1.74 -24.38
CA ALA A 134 -12.75 1.66 -23.92
C ALA A 134 -13.10 0.35 -23.21
N PHE A 135 -12.19 -0.18 -22.38
CA PHE A 135 -12.42 -1.41 -21.62
C PHE A 135 -13.20 -1.18 -20.33
N VAL A 136 -13.07 0.02 -19.75
CA VAL A 136 -13.76 0.38 -18.51
C VAL A 136 -14.45 1.73 -18.66
N GLU A 137 -15.58 1.88 -17.96
CA GLU A 137 -16.21 3.17 -17.74
C GLU A 137 -16.21 3.45 -16.24
N LEU A 138 -15.60 4.58 -15.84
CA LEU A 138 -15.50 4.96 -14.44
C LEU A 138 -16.77 5.68 -13.95
N SER A 139 -17.05 5.51 -12.66
CA SER A 139 -18.18 6.18 -11.99
C SER A 139 -17.99 7.70 -11.93
N ASP A 140 -19.09 8.45 -12.06
CA ASP A 140 -19.12 9.90 -11.91
C ASP A 140 -18.64 10.38 -10.52
N ARG A 141 -18.66 9.50 -9.51
CA ARG A 141 -18.17 9.81 -8.15
C ARG A 141 -16.66 10.00 -8.07
N VAL A 142 -15.90 9.33 -8.95
CA VAL A 142 -14.42 9.28 -8.97
C VAL A 142 -13.84 9.90 -10.25
N THR A 143 -14.69 10.56 -11.03
CA THR A 143 -14.26 11.25 -12.26
C THR A 143 -14.70 12.70 -12.25
N SER A 144 -13.98 13.53 -13.00
CA SER A 144 -14.44 14.87 -13.33
C SER A 144 -14.88 14.93 -14.78
N GLY A 145 -16.02 15.57 -15.04
CA GLY A 145 -16.53 15.83 -16.38
C GLY A 145 -16.07 17.19 -16.91
N SER A 146 -16.10 17.35 -18.23
CA SER A 146 -16.12 18.68 -18.85
C SER A 146 -17.57 19.11 -19.03
N SER A 147 -17.92 20.34 -18.63
CA SER A 147 -19.27 20.90 -18.85
C SER A 147 -19.68 20.96 -20.33
N LEU A 148 -18.70 20.94 -21.24
CA LEU A 148 -18.90 20.96 -22.69
C LEU A 148 -19.08 19.56 -23.30
N MET A 149 -18.52 18.52 -22.66
CA MET A 149 -18.42 17.16 -23.22
C MET A 149 -18.81 16.12 -22.16
N PRO A 150 -20.11 15.79 -22.02
CA PRO A 150 -20.61 14.89 -20.97
C PRO A 150 -20.01 13.49 -21.01
N GLN A 151 -19.62 13.01 -22.20
CA GLN A 151 -18.98 11.70 -22.41
C GLN A 151 -17.51 11.67 -21.97
N LYS A 152 -16.87 12.84 -21.76
CA LYS A 152 -15.46 12.93 -21.36
C LYS A 152 -15.34 12.83 -19.84
N LYS A 153 -15.05 11.63 -19.34
CA LYS A 153 -14.77 11.35 -17.93
C LYS A 153 -13.27 11.29 -17.68
N ASN A 154 -12.74 12.26 -16.92
CA ASN A 154 -11.33 12.30 -16.56
C ASN A 154 -11.09 11.57 -15.22
N PRO A 155 -10.15 10.62 -15.15
CA PRO A 155 -9.82 9.86 -13.94
C PRO A 155 -8.97 10.68 -12.98
N THR A 156 -9.58 11.69 -12.35
CA THR A 156 -8.86 12.73 -11.59
C THR A 156 -9.28 12.85 -10.12
N ARG A 157 -10.19 12.01 -9.61
CA ARG A 157 -10.73 12.12 -8.25
C ARG A 157 -10.68 10.81 -7.48
#